data_AF-A0A923V624-F1
#
_entry.id   AF-A0A923V624-F1
#
_cell.length_a   1.000
_cell.length_b   1.000
_cell.length_c   1.000
_cell.angle_alpha   90.00
_cell.angle_beta   90.00
_cell.angle_gamma   90.00
#
_symmetry.space_group_name_H-M   'P 1'
#
loop_
_entity.id
_entity.type
_entity.pdbx_description
1 polymer ?
#
loop_
_entity_poly.entity_id
_entity_poly.type
_entity_poly.pdbx_seq_one_letter_code
_entity_poly.pdbx_strand_id
1 'polypeptide(L)' 'VGAGMFAATVAGIYPTVEDAMLVMGQGFDKEYHPNPDVVAIYARRYKKYCELGDYIEQSIK' A
#
# COMPACT_ATOMS: atom_id res chain seq x y z
N VAL A 1 10.77 -1.61 -11.46
CA VAL A 1 9.85 -2.33 -12.38
C VAL A 1 8.84 -1.38 -13.03
N GLY A 2 8.14 -0.52 -12.27
CA GLY A 2 7.14 0.42 -12.84
C GLY A 2 7.65 1.31 -13.97
N ALA A 3 8.83 1.93 -13.84
CA ALA A 3 9.41 2.76 -14.91
C ALA A 3 9.64 1.98 -16.23
N GLY A 4 9.96 0.69 -16.15
CA GLY A 4 10.14 -0.18 -17.32
C GLY A 4 8.82 -0.57 -17.98
N MET A 5 7.75 -0.74 -17.21
CA MET A 5 6.40 -1.03 -17.73
C MET A 5 5.87 0.14 -18.58
N PHE A 6 6.07 1.38 -18.11
CA PHE A 6 5.71 2.57 -18.89
C PHE A 6 6.54 2.70 -20.17
N ALA A 7 7.86 2.47 -20.08
CA ALA A 7 8.73 2.51 -21.26
C ALA A 7 8.33 1.45 -22.31
N ALA A 8 7.98 0.24 -21.89
CA ALA A 8 7.54 -0.83 -22.79
C ALA A 8 6.18 -0.53 -23.45
N THR A 9 5.30 0.20 -22.76
CA THR A 9 4.01 0.66 -23.32
C THR A 9 4.21 1.76 -24.37
N VAL A 10 5.05 2.76 -24.08
CA VAL A 10 5.39 3.83 -25.03
C VAL A 10 6.16 3.29 -26.24
N ALA A 11 7.01 2.29 -26.04
CA ALA A 11 7.74 1.61 -27.11
C ALA A 11 6.85 0.69 -27.97
N GLY A 12 5.56 0.55 -27.64
CA GLY A 12 4.61 -0.30 -28.36
C GLY A 12 4.83 -1.80 -28.20
N ILE A 13 5.67 -2.21 -27.22
CA ILE A 13 5.92 -3.62 -26.90
C ILE A 13 4.69 -4.23 -26.21
N TYR A 14 4.03 -3.43 -25.35
CA TYR A 14 2.74 -3.76 -24.76
C TYR A 14 1.72 -2.65 -25.10
N PRO A 15 0.48 -2.99 -25.51
CA PRO A 15 -0.54 -2.00 -25.86
C PRO A 15 -0.96 -1.12 -24.68
N THR A 16 -0.93 -1.66 -23.47
CA THR A 16 -1.35 -1.00 -22.25
C THR A 16 -0.38 -1.26 -21.10
N VAL A 17 -0.45 -0.42 -20.06
CA VAL A 17 0.35 -0.60 -18.84
C VAL A 17 -0.10 -1.86 -18.10
N GLU A 18 -1.38 -2.18 -18.16
CA GLU A 18 -1.99 -3.39 -17.61
C GLU A 18 -1.42 -4.65 -18.25
N ASP A 19 -1.25 -4.66 -19.58
CA ASP A 19 -0.61 -5.76 -20.30
C ASP A 19 0.87 -5.90 -19.91
N ALA A 20 1.59 -4.78 -19.81
CA ALA A 20 2.96 -4.76 -19.33
C ALA A 20 3.05 -5.25 -17.87
N MET A 21 2.08 -4.91 -17.03
CA MET A 21 1.99 -5.36 -15.63
C MET A 21 1.74 -6.86 -15.51
N LEU A 22 0.97 -7.44 -16.42
CA LEU A 22 0.66 -8.88 -16.39
C LEU A 22 1.88 -9.73 -16.74
N VAL A 23 2.71 -9.27 -17.68
CA VAL A 23 3.92 -9.99 -18.11
C VAL A 23 5.16 -9.64 -17.29
N MET A 24 5.29 -8.38 -16.84
CA MET A 24 6.46 -7.89 -16.11
C MET A 24 6.24 -7.79 -14.60
N GLY A 25 5.01 -7.96 -14.12
CA GLY A 25 4.67 -7.95 -12.70
C GLY A 25 5.10 -9.25 -12.03
N GLN A 26 5.59 -9.16 -10.80
CA GLN A 26 5.99 -10.32 -10.01
C GLN A 26 4.83 -10.95 -9.21
N GLY A 27 3.58 -10.59 -9.55
CA GLY A 27 2.40 -10.97 -8.78
C GLY A 27 2.43 -10.43 -7.35
N PHE A 28 1.67 -11.08 -6.47
CA PHE A 28 1.68 -10.81 -5.04
C PHE A 28 2.57 -11.84 -4.33
N ASP A 29 3.56 -11.38 -3.58
CA ASP A 29 4.47 -12.24 -2.82
C ASP A 29 3.76 -12.90 -1.62
N LYS A 30 2.89 -12.14 -0.95
CA LYS A 30 2.15 -12.64 0.21
C LYS A 30 0.83 -11.94 0.41
N GLU A 31 -0.21 -12.73 0.63
CA GLU A 31 -1.51 -12.26 1.08
C GLU A 31 -1.57 -12.26 2.60
N TYR A 32 -2.07 -11.16 3.18
CA TYR A 32 -2.25 -11.02 4.62
C TYR A 32 -3.74 -10.94 4.93
N HIS A 33 -4.22 -11.87 5.75
CA HIS A 33 -5.60 -11.90 6.21
C HIS A 33 -5.72 -11.32 7.63
N PRO A 34 -6.87 -10.71 7.97
CA PRO A 34 -7.11 -10.24 9.33
C PRO A 34 -7.00 -11.39 10.34
N ASN A 35 -6.20 -11.20 11.38
CA ASN A 35 -6.15 -12.11 12.52
C ASN A 35 -7.12 -11.61 13.61
N PRO A 36 -8.28 -12.27 13.82
CA PRO A 36 -9.32 -11.79 14.73
C PRO A 36 -8.85 -11.66 16.19
N ASP A 37 -7.86 -12.47 16.61
CA ASP A 37 -7.37 -12.49 17.99
C ASP A 37 -6.67 -11.19 18.40
N VAL A 38 -6.10 -10.48 17.42
CA VAL A 38 -5.32 -9.27 17.65
C VAL A 38 -6.04 -7.99 17.22
N VAL A 39 -7.16 -8.09 16.49
CA VAL A 39 -7.92 -6.92 15.99
C VAL A 39 -8.27 -5.98 17.14
N ALA A 40 -8.81 -6.49 18.24
CA ALA A 40 -9.20 -5.68 19.39
C ALA A 40 -7.99 -4.98 20.07
N ILE A 41 -6.83 -5.62 20.07
CA ILE A 41 -5.60 -5.05 20.63
C ILE A 41 -5.12 -3.88 19.76
N TYR A 42 -5.07 -4.07 18.45
CA TYR A 42 -4.64 -3.04 17.51
C TYR A 42 -5.63 -1.88 17.42
N ALA A 43 -6.93 -2.13 17.49
CA ALA A 43 -7.95 -1.08 17.54
C ALA A 43 -7.72 -0.13 18.74
N ARG A 44 -7.46 -0.68 19.94
CA ARG A 44 -7.14 0.13 21.12
C ARG A 44 -5.84 0.93 20.96
N ARG A 45 -4.81 0.32 20.38
CA ARG A 45 -3.52 0.99 20.14
C ARG A 45 -3.64 2.11 19.12
N TYR A 46 -4.41 1.89 18.06
CA TYR A 46 -4.70 2.89 17.04
C TYR A 46 -5.40 4.11 17.63
N LYS A 47 -6.40 3.89 18.49
CA LYS A 47 -7.06 5.00 19.19
C LYS A 47 -6.07 5.85 20.00
N LYS A 48 -5.17 5.21 20.76
CA LYS A 48 -4.13 5.92 21.53
C LYS A 48 -3.16 6.70 20.64
N TYR A 49 -2.84 6.17 19.46
CA TYR A 49 -2.01 6.85 18.48
C TYR A 49 -2.69 8.12 17.95
N CYS A 50 -3.98 8.06 17.65
CA CYS A 50 -4.75 9.23 17.25
C CYS A 50 -4.83 10.28 18.37
N GLU A 51 -5.13 9.85 19.60
CA GLU A 51 -5.15 10.75 20.77
C GLU A 51 -3.79 11.45 20.98
N LEU A 52 -2.68 10.75 20.73
CA LEU A 52 -1.34 11.34 20.77
C LEU A 52 -1.13 12.34 19.62
N GLY A 53 -1.58 12.02 18.40
CA GLY A 53 -1.52 12.92 17.26
C GLY A 53 -2.28 14.23 17.52
N ASP A 54 -3.52 14.12 18.00
CA ASP A 54 -4.37 15.26 18.36
C ASP A 54 -3.72 16.12 19.44
N TYR A 55 -3.11 15.49 20.45
CA TYR A 55 -2.37 16.19 21.50
C TYR A 55 -1.19 16.97 20.93
N ILE A 56 -0.37 16.36 20.08
CA ILE A 56 0.78 17.01 19.46
C ILE A 56 0.34 18.20 18.60
N GLU A 57 -0.69 18.03 17.77
CA GLU A 57 -1.22 19.12 16.92
C GLU A 57 -1.73 20.31 17.73
N GLN A 58 -2.36 20.06 18.88
CA GLN A 58 -2.82 21.12 19.78
C GLN A 58 -1.68 21.78 20.56
N SER A 59 -0.61 21.04 20.85
CA SER A 59 0.53 21.52 21.65
C SER A 59 1.52 22.36 20.84
N ILE A 60 1.49 22.27 19.51
CA ILE A 60 2.38 23.00 18.59
C ILE A 60 1.74 24.30 18.07
N LYS A 61 0.49 24.59 18.45
CA LYS A 61 -0.19 25.86 18.14
C LYS A 61 0.16 26.98 19.11
#